data_AF-A0A1E4IRI5-F1
#
_entry.id   AF-A0A1E4IRI5-F1
#
_cell.length_a   1.000
_cell.length_b   1.000
_cell.length_c   1.000
_cell.angle_alpha   90.00
_cell.angle_beta   90.00
_cell.angle_gamma   90.00
#
_symmetry.space_group_name_H-M   'P 1'
#
loop_
_entity.id
_entity.type
_entity.pdbx_description
1 polymer ?
#
loop_
_entity_poly.entity_id
_entity_poly.type
_entity_poly.pdbx_seq_one_letter_code
_entity_poly.pdbx_strand_id
1 'polypeptide(L)'
;MSAACAASALLAVSGCEQKSAPAAAAPPSPEPALPATAIGSVEITQEDIDWFRRSKAEWIDCESGAPGIVPPDLTLEQFGEALDGASSPAVERFTNVASAFFLHASFAQGHYAFQPPFGQREAFDVTDEHIRLLQRANWRTFMIDCKRPYGDFTHFEIDMADILGMPLKKDAKGHAQIGKDAEQRLDALHADMLYALQAYIRFARLNPGRYVVPGRSFSRFVSRPLCRPVSATRVALYQRALKAAGPHPDSRRTVALNEAAAALFALD
;
A
#
# COMPACT_ATOMS: atom_id res chain seq x y z
N MET A 1 53.08 -66.98 9.21
CA MET A 1 51.87 -67.81 9.38
C MET A 1 50.66 -66.91 9.11
N SER A 2 49.79 -67.33 8.17
CA SER A 2 48.41 -66.91 7.85
C SER A 2 48.03 -65.42 7.87
N ALA A 3 47.70 -64.78 6.73
CA ALA A 3 46.43 -64.82 5.96
C ALA A 3 45.74 -63.42 6.13
N ALA A 4 45.83 -62.51 5.15
CA ALA A 4 44.93 -62.33 3.98
C ALA A 4 43.57 -61.65 4.30
N CYS A 5 43.29 -60.58 3.53
CA CYS A 5 42.04 -59.85 3.23
C CYS A 5 42.12 -58.35 3.61
N ALA A 6 42.29 -57.41 2.65
CA ALA A 6 41.25 -56.79 1.80
C ALA A 6 40.27 -55.91 2.62
N ALA A 7 39.90 -54.69 2.29
CA ALA A 7 40.25 -53.69 1.28
C ALA A 7 39.57 -52.37 1.73
N SER A 8 40.01 -51.26 1.12
CA SER A 8 39.21 -50.06 0.84
C SER A 8 39.08 -48.91 1.85
N ALA A 9 39.24 -47.72 1.24
CA ALA A 9 38.60 -46.44 1.50
C ALA A 9 39.27 -45.47 2.49
N LEU A 10 39.95 -44.49 1.86
CA LEU A 10 40.35 -43.19 2.39
C LEU A 10 39.17 -42.46 3.05
N LEU A 11 39.39 -41.98 4.27
CA LEU A 11 38.54 -41.04 4.99
C LEU A 11 39.33 -39.76 5.24
N ALA A 12 38.90 -38.64 4.67
CA ALA A 12 38.96 -37.30 5.27
C ALA A 12 38.29 -36.26 4.34
N VAL A 13 37.01 -36.04 4.61
CA VAL A 13 36.19 -34.81 4.50
C VAL A 13 36.74 -33.69 3.61
N SER A 14 36.12 -33.56 2.42
CA SER A 14 36.09 -32.32 1.62
C SER A 14 34.93 -31.44 2.10
N GLY A 15 35.15 -30.12 2.08
CA GLY A 15 34.28 -29.12 2.70
C GLY A 15 32.93 -28.91 2.00
N CYS A 16 32.11 -28.05 2.63
CA CYS A 16 31.15 -27.19 1.93
C CYS A 16 30.60 -26.16 2.90
N GLU A 17 30.83 -24.89 2.58
CA GLU A 17 30.10 -23.75 3.12
C GLU A 17 28.62 -23.89 2.74
N GLN A 18 27.71 -23.84 3.72
CA GLN A 18 26.30 -23.67 3.46
C GLN A 18 25.93 -22.19 3.60
N LYS A 19 25.82 -21.51 2.45
CA LYS A 19 25.02 -20.29 2.28
C LYS A 19 23.54 -20.66 2.42
N SER A 20 22.89 -20.15 3.46
CA SER A 20 21.44 -20.20 3.59
C SER A 20 20.79 -19.15 2.67
N ALA A 21 20.04 -19.60 1.68
CA ALA A 21 19.13 -18.77 0.88
C ALA A 21 17.79 -18.62 1.61
N PRO A 22 17.07 -17.49 1.48
CA PRO A 22 15.75 -17.34 2.11
C PRO A 22 14.70 -18.17 1.37
N ALA A 23 13.82 -18.80 2.14
CA ALA A 23 12.72 -19.62 1.65
C ALA A 23 11.73 -18.77 0.83
N ALA A 24 11.53 -19.14 -0.43
CA ALA A 24 10.47 -18.60 -1.27
C ALA A 24 9.11 -19.08 -0.74
N ALA A 25 8.27 -18.16 -0.31
CA ALA A 25 6.85 -18.43 -0.07
C ALA A 25 6.17 -18.82 -1.39
N ALA A 26 5.33 -19.87 -1.34
CA ALA A 26 4.63 -20.43 -2.48
C ALA A 26 3.88 -19.35 -3.32
N PRO A 27 3.77 -19.53 -4.65
CA PRO A 27 3.02 -18.59 -5.50
C PRO A 27 1.53 -18.59 -5.10
N PRO A 28 0.87 -17.42 -5.04
CA PRO A 28 -0.58 -17.38 -4.87
C PRO A 28 -1.26 -17.96 -6.11
N SER A 29 -2.28 -18.78 -5.89
CA SER A 29 -3.21 -19.23 -6.94
C SER A 29 -3.74 -18.02 -7.72
N PRO A 30 -3.88 -18.07 -9.05
CA PRO A 30 -4.46 -16.97 -9.81
C PRO A 30 -5.92 -16.79 -9.36
N GLU A 31 -6.22 -15.66 -8.73
CA GLU A 31 -7.61 -15.22 -8.56
C GLU A 31 -8.24 -15.09 -9.96
N PRO A 32 -9.44 -15.65 -10.17
CA PRO A 32 -10.08 -15.59 -11.48
C PRO A 32 -10.36 -14.14 -11.84
N ALA A 33 -9.89 -13.72 -13.02
CA ALA A 33 -10.18 -12.41 -13.58
C ALA A 33 -11.71 -12.16 -13.58
N LEU A 34 -12.13 -10.97 -13.17
CA LEU A 34 -13.54 -10.60 -13.16
C LEU A 34 -14.14 -10.71 -14.57
N PRO A 35 -15.41 -11.11 -14.71
CA PRO A 35 -16.06 -11.22 -16.01
C PRO A 35 -16.05 -9.88 -16.75
N ALA A 36 -15.94 -9.93 -18.08
CA ALA A 36 -15.81 -8.77 -18.97
C ALA A 36 -16.94 -7.71 -18.85
N THR A 37 -18.04 -8.04 -18.16
CA THR A 37 -19.25 -7.21 -17.99
C THR A 37 -19.41 -6.60 -16.59
N ALA A 38 -18.39 -6.69 -15.73
CA ALA A 38 -18.42 -6.11 -14.38
C ALA A 38 -18.63 -4.58 -14.45
N ILE A 39 -19.79 -4.11 -13.97
CA ILE A 39 -20.11 -2.68 -13.92
C ILE A 39 -19.14 -1.99 -12.95
N GLY A 40 -18.67 -0.78 -13.32
CA GLY A 40 -17.71 -0.03 -12.52
C GLY A 40 -16.33 -0.68 -12.47
N SER A 41 -15.97 -1.41 -13.53
CA SER A 41 -14.63 -2.00 -13.65
C SER A 41 -13.78 -1.27 -14.68
N VAL A 42 -12.48 -1.27 -14.42
CA VAL A 42 -11.43 -0.80 -15.33
C VAL A 42 -10.57 -1.98 -15.73
N GLU A 43 -10.06 -1.94 -16.95
CA GLU A 43 -9.03 -2.86 -17.40
C GLU A 43 -7.67 -2.31 -17.00
N ILE A 44 -6.84 -3.15 -16.37
CA ILE A 44 -5.48 -2.85 -15.96
C ILE A 44 -4.58 -3.79 -16.74
N THR A 45 -3.75 -3.23 -17.62
CA THR A 45 -2.81 -4.00 -18.44
C THR A 45 -1.48 -4.19 -17.71
N GLN A 46 -0.61 -5.03 -18.26
CA GLN A 46 0.77 -5.13 -17.78
C GLN A 46 1.51 -3.80 -17.94
N GLU A 47 1.25 -3.06 -19.02
CA GLU A 47 1.84 -1.75 -19.26
C GLU A 47 1.44 -0.75 -18.16
N ASP A 48 0.19 -0.79 -17.70
CA ASP A 48 -0.28 0.06 -16.62
C ASP A 48 0.40 -0.25 -15.28
N ILE A 49 0.60 -1.54 -14.99
CA ILE A 49 1.33 -2.01 -13.80
C ILE A 49 2.78 -1.55 -13.86
N ASP A 50 3.45 -1.76 -14.99
CA ASP A 50 4.85 -1.36 -15.18
C ASP A 50 5.01 0.15 -15.17
N TRP A 51 4.00 0.89 -15.66
CA TRP A 51 3.94 2.34 -15.55
C TRP A 51 3.81 2.77 -14.09
N PHE A 52 2.82 2.28 -13.34
CA PHE A 52 2.67 2.62 -11.91
C PHE A 52 3.91 2.29 -11.08
N ARG A 53 4.60 1.17 -11.36
CA ARG A 53 5.85 0.81 -10.66
C ARG A 53 7.00 1.81 -10.86
N ARG A 54 6.93 2.67 -11.87
CA ARG A 54 7.88 3.79 -12.08
C ARG A 54 7.53 5.03 -11.27
N SER A 55 6.37 5.05 -10.60
CA SER A 55 6.05 6.09 -9.62
C SER A 55 7.11 6.16 -8.53
N LYS A 56 7.20 7.33 -7.91
CA LYS A 56 8.10 7.56 -6.78
C LYS A 56 7.29 7.93 -5.55
N ALA A 57 7.74 7.44 -4.41
CA ALA A 57 7.36 8.03 -3.15
C ALA A 57 8.16 9.34 -3.00
N GLU A 58 7.49 10.46 -2.77
CA GLU A 58 8.15 11.74 -2.51
C GLU A 58 7.66 12.31 -1.18
N TRP A 59 8.56 12.97 -0.44
CA TRP A 59 8.22 13.61 0.81
C TRP A 59 7.60 14.98 0.54
N ILE A 60 6.39 15.19 1.04
CA ILE A 60 5.67 16.45 0.93
C ILE A 60 5.97 17.25 2.19
N ASP A 61 6.75 18.31 2.05
CA ASP A 61 7.21 19.13 3.16
C ASP A 61 6.13 20.15 3.56
N CYS A 62 5.26 19.77 4.52
CA CYS A 62 4.30 20.68 5.13
C CYS A 62 4.00 20.27 6.57
N GLU A 63 4.14 21.18 7.54
CA GLU A 63 3.98 20.89 8.98
C GLU A 63 4.73 19.63 9.46
N SER A 64 4.03 18.50 9.63
CA SER A 64 4.64 17.22 10.03
C SER A 64 5.40 16.55 8.88
N GLY A 65 5.01 16.83 7.65
CA GLY A 65 5.48 16.14 6.45
C GLY A 65 4.80 14.77 6.29
N ALA A 66 4.74 14.28 5.06
CA ALA A 66 4.31 12.92 4.78
C ALA A 66 4.72 12.46 3.38
N PRO A 67 4.85 11.15 3.14
CA PRO A 67 5.10 10.65 1.80
C PRO A 67 3.82 10.60 0.95
N GLY A 68 3.93 10.91 -0.33
CA GLY A 68 2.89 10.76 -1.34
C GLY A 68 3.36 9.95 -2.56
N ILE A 69 2.43 9.41 -3.34
CA ILE A 69 2.76 8.71 -4.59
C ILE A 69 2.68 9.71 -5.75
N VAL A 70 3.82 9.96 -6.39
CA VAL A 70 3.90 10.78 -7.60
C VAL A 70 3.88 9.86 -8.82
N PRO A 71 2.95 10.05 -9.79
CA PRO A 71 2.93 9.28 -11.03
C PRO A 71 4.25 9.43 -11.81
N PRO A 72 4.60 8.47 -12.68
CA PRO A 72 5.70 8.66 -13.60
C PRO A 72 5.48 9.93 -14.44
N ASP A 73 6.58 10.53 -14.87
CA ASP A 73 6.61 11.63 -15.82
C ASP A 73 6.06 12.98 -15.30
N LEU A 74 5.59 13.06 -14.04
CA LEU A 74 5.23 14.30 -13.36
C LEU A 74 6.15 14.59 -12.18
N THR A 75 6.34 15.87 -11.88
CA THR A 75 6.87 16.31 -10.58
C THR A 75 5.75 16.35 -9.54
N LEU A 76 6.10 16.39 -8.25
CA LEU A 76 5.13 16.59 -7.17
C LEU A 76 4.27 17.84 -7.37
N GLU A 77 4.87 18.96 -7.79
CA GLU A 77 4.17 20.22 -8.09
C GLU A 77 3.16 20.05 -9.22
N GLN A 78 3.60 19.50 -10.36
CA GLN A 78 2.73 19.22 -11.51
C GLN A 78 1.58 18.28 -11.14
N PHE A 79 1.86 17.29 -10.30
CA PHE A 79 0.84 16.36 -9.85
C PHE A 79 -0.18 17.05 -8.93
N GLY A 80 0.26 17.91 -8.01
CA GLY A 80 -0.61 18.74 -7.18
C GLY A 80 -1.54 19.62 -8.01
N GLU A 81 -0.99 20.37 -8.97
CA GLU A 81 -1.78 21.20 -9.89
C GLU A 81 -2.80 20.38 -10.69
N ALA A 82 -2.40 19.18 -11.14
CA ALA A 82 -3.27 18.30 -11.92
C ALA A 82 -4.41 17.68 -11.09
N LEU A 83 -4.26 17.59 -9.77
CA LEU A 83 -5.34 17.17 -8.86
C LEU A 83 -6.37 18.28 -8.63
N ASP A 84 -5.93 19.53 -8.56
CA ASP A 84 -6.78 20.72 -8.39
C ASP A 84 -7.48 21.15 -9.70
N GLY A 85 -6.87 20.82 -10.84
CA GLY A 85 -7.34 21.19 -12.17
C GLY A 85 -8.41 20.29 -12.80
N ALA A 86 -8.72 20.57 -14.06
CA ALA A 86 -9.61 19.75 -14.89
C ALA A 86 -9.01 18.36 -15.17
N SER A 87 -9.85 17.38 -15.53
CA SER A 87 -9.40 16.02 -15.87
C SER A 87 -8.32 16.01 -16.95
N SER A 88 -7.15 15.46 -16.65
CA SER A 88 -6.18 15.06 -17.68
C SER A 88 -6.19 13.54 -17.86
N PRO A 89 -5.90 13.01 -19.05
CA PRO A 89 -5.79 11.56 -19.28
C PRO A 89 -4.77 10.89 -18.37
N ALA A 90 -3.67 11.58 -18.03
CA ALA A 90 -2.64 11.08 -17.13
C ALA A 90 -3.16 10.91 -15.69
N VAL A 91 -3.90 11.89 -15.16
CA VAL A 91 -4.52 11.81 -13.83
C VAL A 91 -5.61 10.75 -13.81
N GLU A 92 -6.37 10.59 -14.90
CA GLU A 92 -7.38 9.53 -15.01
C GLU A 92 -6.75 8.14 -15.02
N ARG A 93 -5.71 7.92 -15.84
CA ARG A 93 -4.91 6.68 -15.82
C ARG A 93 -4.37 6.41 -14.43
N PHE A 94 -3.73 7.40 -13.80
CA PHE A 94 -3.20 7.25 -12.45
C PHE A 94 -4.30 6.88 -11.44
N THR A 95 -5.44 7.58 -11.48
CA THR A 95 -6.53 7.34 -10.55
C THR A 95 -7.04 5.90 -10.66
N ASN A 96 -7.25 5.41 -11.88
CA ASN A 96 -7.73 4.05 -12.12
C ASN A 96 -6.72 3.00 -11.66
N VAL A 97 -5.45 3.17 -12.04
CA VAL A 97 -4.39 2.20 -11.70
C VAL A 97 -4.10 2.21 -10.20
N ALA A 98 -3.91 3.37 -9.59
CA ALA A 98 -3.66 3.49 -8.14
C ALA A 98 -4.84 2.97 -7.31
N SER A 99 -6.09 3.23 -7.73
CA SER A 99 -7.28 2.66 -7.08
C SER A 99 -7.30 1.12 -7.16
N ALA A 100 -6.91 0.56 -8.32
CA ALA A 100 -6.83 -0.89 -8.49
C ALA A 100 -5.76 -1.48 -7.56
N PHE A 101 -4.58 -0.86 -7.47
CA PHE A 101 -3.55 -1.26 -6.50
C PHE A 101 -4.06 -1.18 -5.06
N PHE A 102 -4.65 -0.04 -4.68
CA PHE A 102 -5.08 0.21 -3.31
C PHE A 102 -6.14 -0.78 -2.83
N LEU A 103 -7.04 -1.21 -3.72
CA LEU A 103 -8.12 -2.14 -3.39
C LEU A 103 -7.74 -3.61 -3.56
N HIS A 104 -6.97 -3.95 -4.59
CA HIS A 104 -6.83 -5.34 -5.03
C HIS A 104 -5.40 -5.88 -4.90
N ALA A 105 -4.39 -5.04 -4.72
CA ALA A 105 -3.04 -5.54 -4.58
C ALA A 105 -2.79 -6.15 -3.20
N SER A 106 -2.01 -7.22 -3.17
CA SER A 106 -1.45 -7.76 -1.93
C SER A 106 -0.05 -7.18 -1.69
N PHE A 107 0.23 -6.76 -0.46
CA PHE A 107 1.54 -6.30 -0.02
C PHE A 107 1.76 -6.72 1.44
N ALA A 108 2.89 -7.34 1.73
CA ALA A 108 3.16 -7.96 3.02
C ALA A 108 4.48 -7.47 3.62
N GLN A 109 4.68 -7.74 4.91
CA GLN A 109 5.99 -7.57 5.54
C GLN A 109 7.07 -8.38 4.81
N GLY A 110 8.32 -7.89 4.83
CA GLY A 110 9.44 -8.57 4.21
C GLY A 110 10.61 -7.66 3.87
N HIS A 111 11.68 -8.29 3.37
CA HIS A 111 12.87 -7.60 2.89
C HIS A 111 12.73 -7.29 1.39
N TYR A 112 12.78 -6.01 1.04
CA TYR A 112 12.57 -5.53 -0.33
C TYR A 112 13.84 -4.87 -0.87
N ALA A 113 14.44 -5.46 -1.90
CA ALA A 113 15.63 -4.90 -2.55
C ALA A 113 15.24 -3.78 -3.54
N PHE A 114 15.76 -2.58 -3.35
CA PHE A 114 15.61 -1.46 -4.26
C PHE A 114 16.67 -1.50 -5.36
N GLN A 115 16.25 -1.91 -6.56
CA GLN A 115 17.06 -1.78 -7.77
C GLN A 115 16.28 -0.96 -8.82
N PRO A 116 16.77 0.24 -9.18
CA PRO A 116 17.91 0.96 -8.59
C PRO A 116 17.65 1.34 -7.12
N PRO A 117 18.69 1.70 -6.33
CA PRO A 117 18.53 2.18 -4.96
C PRO A 117 17.51 3.33 -4.86
N PHE A 118 16.86 3.45 -3.72
CA PHE A 118 15.93 4.55 -3.45
C PHE A 118 16.44 5.40 -2.30
N GLY A 119 16.65 6.69 -2.58
CA GLY A 119 17.45 7.54 -1.71
C GLY A 119 18.86 6.96 -1.52
N GLN A 120 19.24 6.70 -0.28
CA GLN A 120 20.52 6.08 0.07
C GLN A 120 20.40 4.58 0.38
N ARG A 121 19.23 3.96 0.18
CA ARG A 121 18.96 2.57 0.56
C ARG A 121 18.91 1.65 -0.65
N GLU A 122 19.66 0.56 -0.60
CA GLU A 122 19.62 -0.54 -1.58
C GLU A 122 18.53 -1.56 -1.25
N ALA A 123 18.03 -1.56 -0.02
CA ALA A 123 16.93 -2.41 0.42
C ALA A 123 16.21 -1.78 1.62
N PHE A 124 15.01 -2.28 1.92
CA PHE A 124 14.23 -1.86 3.07
C PHE A 124 13.40 -3.01 3.65
N ASP A 125 13.39 -3.11 4.98
CA ASP A 125 12.57 -4.08 5.70
C ASP A 125 11.21 -3.46 6.04
N VAL A 126 10.16 -3.98 5.42
CA VAL A 126 8.78 -3.59 5.73
C VAL A 126 8.29 -4.45 6.89
N THR A 127 7.92 -3.82 8.00
CA THR A 127 7.36 -4.45 9.20
C THR A 127 5.83 -4.41 9.16
N ASP A 128 5.19 -5.07 10.12
CA ASP A 128 3.73 -4.96 10.28
C ASP A 128 3.28 -3.55 10.69
N GLU A 129 4.12 -2.82 11.42
CA GLU A 129 3.87 -1.41 11.77
C GLU A 129 3.80 -0.53 10.52
N HIS A 130 4.71 -0.71 9.57
CA HIS A 130 4.66 -0.02 8.27
C HIS A 130 3.35 -0.32 7.52
N ILE A 131 2.93 -1.59 7.49
CA ILE A 131 1.68 -2.00 6.84
C ILE A 131 0.46 -1.36 7.52
N ARG A 132 0.39 -1.39 8.86
CA ARG A 132 -0.70 -0.77 9.64
C ARG A 132 -0.78 0.73 9.41
N LEU A 133 0.37 1.42 9.36
CA LEU A 133 0.43 2.85 9.06
C LEU A 133 0.02 3.15 7.63
N LEU A 134 0.45 2.38 6.62
CA LEU A 134 -0.02 2.55 5.23
C LEU A 134 -1.54 2.40 5.16
N GLN A 135 -2.11 1.42 5.86
CA GLN A 135 -3.55 1.15 5.89
C GLN A 135 -4.38 2.20 6.64
N ARG A 136 -3.81 2.84 7.68
CA ARG A 136 -4.55 3.73 8.58
C ARG A 136 -4.17 5.21 8.49
N ALA A 137 -3.12 5.55 7.77
CA ALA A 137 -2.76 6.95 7.51
C ALA A 137 -3.93 7.73 6.92
N ASN A 138 -3.88 9.04 7.10
CA ASN A 138 -4.87 9.98 6.62
C ASN A 138 -4.61 10.29 5.14
N TRP A 139 -5.09 9.43 4.26
CA TRP A 139 -4.94 9.59 2.83
C TRP A 139 -5.89 10.66 2.27
N ARG A 140 -5.34 11.59 1.49
CA ARG A 140 -6.02 12.57 0.66
C ARG A 140 -5.68 12.25 -0.79
N THR A 141 -6.64 11.73 -1.55
CA THR A 141 -6.37 11.19 -2.88
C THR A 141 -5.33 10.06 -2.82
N PHE A 142 -4.12 10.25 -3.34
CA PHE A 142 -3.01 9.29 -3.35
C PHE A 142 -1.78 9.81 -2.60
N MET A 143 -2.01 10.79 -1.72
CA MET A 143 -1.01 11.40 -0.87
C MET A 143 -1.47 11.27 0.58
N ILE A 144 -0.54 11.04 1.51
CA ILE A 144 -0.86 11.16 2.92
C ILE A 144 -0.91 12.65 3.25
N ASP A 145 -1.89 13.06 4.05
CA ASP A 145 -2.06 14.44 4.52
C ASP A 145 -0.80 14.88 5.29
N CYS A 146 0.06 15.70 4.69
CA CYS A 146 1.33 16.12 5.31
C CYS A 146 1.12 16.95 6.58
N LYS A 147 -0.05 17.60 6.71
CA LYS A 147 -0.40 18.34 7.90
C LYS A 147 -0.75 17.40 9.05
N ARG A 148 -1.47 16.32 8.75
CA ARG A 148 -2.11 15.44 9.72
C ARG A 148 -2.04 13.98 9.24
N PRO A 149 -0.84 13.37 9.22
CA PRO A 149 -0.60 12.13 8.45
C PRO A 149 -1.28 10.88 8.99
N TYR A 150 -1.63 10.84 10.27
CA TYR A 150 -2.14 9.63 10.93
C TYR A 150 -3.47 9.83 11.66
N GLY A 151 -3.98 11.06 11.72
CA GLY A 151 -5.19 11.38 12.47
C GLY A 151 -5.30 12.88 12.70
N ASP A 152 -6.14 13.28 13.66
CA ASP A 152 -6.49 14.69 13.86
C ASP A 152 -5.58 15.42 14.87
N PHE A 153 -4.64 14.72 15.53
CA PHE A 153 -3.76 15.36 16.51
C PHE A 153 -2.61 16.12 15.85
N THR A 154 -2.20 17.22 16.48
CA THR A 154 -1.00 17.97 16.07
C THR A 154 0.28 17.18 16.34
N HIS A 155 0.27 16.31 17.36
CA HIS A 155 1.36 15.37 17.67
C HIS A 155 1.06 14.04 16.99
N PHE A 156 1.58 13.84 15.79
CA PHE A 156 1.24 12.71 14.94
C PHE A 156 1.71 11.37 15.54
N GLU A 157 2.69 11.39 16.43
CA GLU A 157 3.21 10.22 17.16
C GLU A 157 2.13 9.63 18.09
N ILE A 158 1.23 10.46 18.61
CA ILE A 158 0.09 9.97 19.42
C ILE A 158 -0.87 9.15 18.54
N ASP A 159 -1.17 9.64 17.33
CA ASP A 159 -2.01 8.93 16.37
C ASP A 159 -1.33 7.64 15.87
N MET A 160 -0.03 7.68 15.62
CA MET A 160 0.73 6.47 15.30
C MET A 160 0.68 5.46 16.44
N ALA A 161 0.88 5.91 17.69
CA ALA A 161 0.80 5.06 18.86
C ALA A 161 -0.59 4.39 18.98
N ASP A 162 -1.68 5.12 18.74
CA ASP A 162 -3.03 4.57 18.72
C ASP A 162 -3.22 3.52 17.60
N ILE A 163 -2.80 3.84 16.37
CA ILE A 163 -2.83 2.92 15.21
C ILE A 163 -2.09 1.61 15.50
N LEU A 164 -0.97 1.70 16.21
CA LEU A 164 -0.10 0.58 16.56
C LEU A 164 -0.53 -0.13 17.86
N GLY A 165 -1.56 0.37 18.56
CA GLY A 165 -2.06 -0.19 19.81
C GLY A 165 -1.08 -0.01 20.99
N MET A 166 -0.22 1.00 20.92
CA MET A 166 0.69 1.36 22.00
C MET A 166 -0.06 2.04 23.15
N PRO A 167 0.34 1.82 24.41
CA PRO A 167 -0.36 2.39 25.55
C PRO A 167 -0.16 3.92 25.62
N LEU A 168 -1.27 4.66 25.54
CA LEU A 168 -1.32 6.10 25.75
C LEU A 168 -1.57 6.43 27.22
N LYS A 169 -0.79 7.33 27.79
CA LYS A 169 -1.09 7.93 29.10
C LYS A 169 -1.90 9.20 28.91
N LYS A 170 -2.58 9.66 29.96
CA LYS A 170 -3.22 10.98 29.99
C LYS A 170 -2.49 11.90 30.97
N ASP A 171 -2.28 13.14 30.58
CA ASP A 171 -1.80 14.18 31.50
C ASP A 171 -2.93 14.62 32.46
N ALA A 172 -2.61 15.55 33.37
CA ALA A 172 -3.57 16.08 34.33
C ALA A 172 -4.76 16.83 33.69
N LYS A 173 -4.64 17.22 32.40
CA LYS A 173 -5.69 17.88 31.61
C LYS A 173 -6.47 16.86 30.75
N GLY A 174 -6.11 15.58 30.80
CA GLY A 174 -6.74 14.51 30.03
C GLY A 174 -6.19 14.34 28.62
N HIS A 175 -5.14 15.07 28.22
CA HIS A 175 -4.53 14.93 26.90
C HIS A 175 -3.68 13.66 26.83
N ALA A 176 -3.73 12.97 25.69
CA ALA A 176 -2.88 11.82 25.43
C ALA A 176 -1.40 12.23 25.46
N GLN A 177 -0.57 11.32 25.97
CA GLN A 177 0.87 11.49 26.13
C GLN A 177 1.58 10.16 25.88
N ILE A 178 2.74 10.24 25.23
CA ILE A 178 3.70 9.16 25.10
C ILE A 178 5.03 9.57 25.76
N GLY A 179 5.87 8.60 26.08
CA GLY A 179 7.21 8.88 26.62
C GLY A 179 8.18 9.31 25.51
N LYS A 180 9.24 10.03 25.87
CA LYS A 180 10.26 10.52 24.92
C LYS A 180 10.87 9.42 24.04
N ASP A 181 11.13 8.24 24.61
CA ASP A 181 11.67 7.12 23.85
C ASP A 181 10.68 6.60 22.79
N ALA A 182 9.38 6.64 23.10
CA ALA A 182 8.33 6.28 22.15
C ALA A 182 8.18 7.34 21.05
N GLU A 183 8.24 8.62 21.41
CA GLU A 183 8.22 9.76 20.48
C GLU A 183 9.37 9.64 19.46
N GLN A 184 10.62 9.51 19.93
CA GLN A 184 11.79 9.35 19.06
C GLN A 184 11.71 8.13 18.15
N ARG A 185 11.18 7.02 18.65
CA ARG A 185 10.97 5.81 17.85
C ARG A 185 9.92 6.03 16.76
N LEU A 186 8.80 6.70 17.10
CA LEU A 186 7.71 6.95 16.16
C LEU A 186 8.09 8.01 15.12
N ASP A 187 8.94 8.97 15.46
CA ASP A 187 9.57 9.89 14.50
C ASP A 187 10.43 9.13 13.48
N ALA A 188 11.29 8.23 13.95
CA ALA A 188 12.09 7.39 13.05
C ALA A 188 11.20 6.53 12.14
N LEU A 189 10.13 5.95 12.71
CA LEU A 189 9.15 5.16 11.96
C LEU A 189 8.40 6.02 10.93
N HIS A 190 8.06 7.26 11.26
CA HIS A 190 7.42 8.21 10.35
C HIS A 190 8.32 8.51 9.14
N ALA A 191 9.60 8.78 9.36
CA ALA A 191 10.57 8.96 8.27
C ALA A 191 10.71 7.69 7.42
N ASP A 192 10.66 6.51 8.04
CA ASP A 192 10.73 5.23 7.34
C ASP A 192 9.53 4.95 6.41
N MET A 193 8.39 5.62 6.63
CA MET A 193 7.21 5.48 5.77
C MET A 193 7.43 5.89 4.32
N LEU A 194 8.41 6.76 4.03
CA LEU A 194 8.82 7.07 2.66
C LEU A 194 9.32 5.81 1.93
N TYR A 195 10.15 5.01 2.60
CA TYR A 195 10.70 3.77 2.05
C TYR A 195 9.63 2.67 2.02
N ALA A 196 8.76 2.60 3.03
CA ALA A 196 7.63 1.67 3.03
C ALA A 196 6.69 1.92 1.83
N LEU A 197 6.39 3.20 1.54
CA LEU A 197 5.56 3.57 0.40
C LEU A 197 6.26 3.25 -0.93
N GLN A 198 7.56 3.49 -1.04
CA GLN A 198 8.30 3.11 -2.25
C GLN A 198 8.33 1.59 -2.46
N ALA A 199 8.46 0.81 -1.38
CA ALA A 199 8.37 -0.65 -1.43
C ALA A 199 6.98 -1.10 -1.89
N TYR A 200 5.91 -0.48 -1.38
CA TYR A 200 4.56 -0.74 -1.85
C TYR A 200 4.44 -0.48 -3.36
N ILE A 201 4.88 0.69 -3.85
CA ILE A 201 4.81 1.05 -5.28
C ILE A 201 5.49 -0.01 -6.17
N ARG A 202 6.68 -0.50 -5.78
CA ARG A 202 7.47 -1.41 -6.61
C ARG A 202 7.02 -2.87 -6.50
N PHE A 203 6.59 -3.30 -5.32
CA PHE A 203 6.46 -4.72 -4.99
C PHE A 203 5.06 -5.18 -4.63
N ALA A 204 4.08 -4.27 -4.45
CA ALA A 204 2.70 -4.68 -4.34
C ALA A 204 2.30 -5.54 -5.56
N ARG A 205 1.65 -6.66 -5.30
CA ARG A 205 1.32 -7.65 -6.31
C ARG A 205 -0.10 -7.42 -6.81
N LEU A 206 -0.18 -7.03 -8.07
CA LEU A 206 -1.39 -6.95 -8.88
C LEU A 206 -1.07 -7.60 -10.23
N ASN A 207 -1.98 -8.41 -10.75
CA ASN A 207 -1.83 -9.00 -12.09
C ASN A 207 -2.61 -8.17 -13.11
N PRO A 208 -2.31 -8.27 -14.42
CA PRO A 208 -3.19 -7.72 -15.42
C PRO A 208 -4.60 -8.33 -15.31
N GLY A 209 -5.63 -7.51 -15.50
CA GLY A 209 -6.99 -7.97 -15.34
C GLY A 209 -8.02 -6.84 -15.29
N ARG A 210 -9.27 -7.23 -15.05
CA ARG A 210 -10.38 -6.29 -14.87
C ARG A 210 -10.68 -6.14 -13.39
N TYR A 211 -10.70 -4.91 -12.90
CA TYR A 211 -10.81 -4.57 -11.48
C TYR A 211 -11.96 -3.62 -11.21
N VAL A 212 -12.73 -3.88 -10.16
CA VAL A 212 -13.76 -2.94 -9.69
C VAL A 212 -13.09 -1.81 -8.94
N VAL A 213 -13.27 -0.59 -9.43
CA VAL A 213 -12.77 0.63 -8.79
C VAL A 213 -13.91 1.65 -8.72
N PRO A 214 -14.02 2.41 -7.63
CA PRO A 214 -15.04 3.45 -7.58
C PRO A 214 -14.70 4.58 -8.55
N GLY A 215 -15.73 5.34 -8.94
CA GLY A 215 -15.57 6.41 -9.91
C GLY A 215 -14.55 7.47 -9.46
N ARG A 216 -13.92 8.15 -10.44
CA ARG A 216 -12.81 9.09 -10.25
C ARG A 216 -13.00 10.09 -9.10
N SER A 217 -14.20 10.66 -8.95
CA SER A 217 -14.46 11.63 -7.88
C SER A 217 -14.32 10.99 -6.51
N PHE A 218 -14.78 9.76 -6.33
CA PHE A 218 -14.72 9.06 -5.06
C PHE A 218 -13.28 8.71 -4.69
N SER A 219 -12.53 8.08 -5.60
CA SER A 219 -11.12 7.73 -5.37
C SER A 219 -10.23 8.94 -5.08
N ARG A 220 -10.59 10.14 -5.56
CA ARG A 220 -9.88 11.37 -5.20
C ARG A 220 -10.09 11.78 -3.75
N PHE A 221 -11.24 11.50 -3.14
CA PHE A 221 -11.52 11.93 -1.76
C PHE A 221 -11.34 10.82 -0.74
N VAL A 222 -11.50 9.57 -1.16
CA VAL A 222 -11.45 8.39 -0.29
C VAL A 222 -10.68 7.31 -1.03
N SER A 223 -9.40 7.18 -0.70
CA SER A 223 -8.60 6.03 -1.10
C SER A 223 -7.55 5.75 -0.03
N ARG A 224 -7.24 4.47 0.20
CA ARG A 224 -6.12 4.04 1.04
C ARG A 224 -5.69 2.65 0.59
N PRO A 225 -4.40 2.28 0.67
CA PRO A 225 -3.97 0.94 0.34
C PRO A 225 -4.43 -0.04 1.42
N LEU A 226 -5.20 -1.05 1.02
CA LEU A 226 -5.59 -2.14 1.90
C LEU A 226 -4.42 -3.09 2.18
N CYS A 227 -3.40 -3.12 1.30
CA CYS A 227 -2.29 -4.09 1.31
C CYS A 227 -2.73 -5.57 1.25
N ARG A 228 -4.03 -5.81 1.01
CA ARG A 228 -4.63 -7.10 0.76
C ARG A 228 -5.83 -6.88 -0.17
N PRO A 229 -6.21 -7.87 -0.99
CA PRO A 229 -7.38 -7.74 -1.83
C PRO A 229 -8.65 -7.46 -1.02
N VAL A 230 -9.45 -6.51 -1.50
CA VAL A 230 -10.80 -6.23 -0.98
C VAL A 230 -11.67 -7.47 -1.13
N SER A 231 -12.52 -7.73 -0.14
CA SER A 231 -13.35 -8.93 -0.16
C SER A 231 -14.36 -8.93 -1.32
N ALA A 232 -14.59 -10.12 -1.90
CA ALA A 232 -15.58 -10.31 -2.94
C ALA A 232 -16.99 -9.84 -2.51
N THR A 233 -17.31 -9.96 -1.22
CA THR A 233 -18.56 -9.45 -0.64
C THR A 233 -18.70 -7.94 -0.80
N ARG A 234 -17.65 -7.17 -0.46
CA ARG A 234 -17.67 -5.70 -0.60
C ARG A 234 -17.73 -5.27 -2.06
N VAL A 235 -17.01 -5.98 -2.94
CA VAL A 235 -17.09 -5.78 -4.40
C VAL A 235 -18.52 -5.99 -4.90
N ALA A 236 -19.16 -7.10 -4.51
CA ALA A 236 -20.52 -7.40 -4.92
C ALA A 236 -21.55 -6.38 -4.40
N LEU A 237 -21.38 -5.91 -3.15
CA LEU A 237 -22.22 -4.85 -2.57
C LEU A 237 -22.10 -3.54 -3.35
N TYR A 238 -20.87 -3.13 -3.69
CA TYR A 238 -20.65 -1.94 -4.50
C TYR A 238 -21.27 -2.06 -5.89
N GLN A 239 -21.07 -3.18 -6.58
CA GLN A 239 -21.66 -3.40 -7.91
C GLN A 239 -23.20 -3.42 -7.88
N ARG A 240 -23.79 -3.98 -6.81
CA ARG A 240 -25.24 -3.92 -6.60
C ARG A 240 -25.73 -2.50 -6.39
N ALA A 241 -25.03 -1.70 -5.58
CA ALA A 241 -25.35 -0.30 -5.36
C ALA A 241 -25.24 0.51 -6.66
N LEU A 242 -24.18 0.28 -7.45
CA LEU A 242 -23.95 0.91 -8.73
C LEU A 242 -25.06 0.59 -9.75
N LYS A 243 -25.48 -0.68 -9.82
CA LYS A 243 -26.62 -1.10 -10.65
C LYS A 243 -27.93 -0.43 -10.21
N ALA A 244 -28.16 -0.32 -8.90
CA ALA A 244 -29.37 0.28 -8.34
C ALA A 244 -29.43 1.81 -8.51
N ALA A 245 -28.28 2.49 -8.54
CA ALA A 245 -28.20 3.92 -8.79
C ALA A 245 -28.79 4.28 -10.18
N GLY A 246 -28.49 3.44 -11.18
CA GLY A 246 -28.92 3.67 -12.57
C GLY A 246 -28.26 4.91 -13.20
N PRO A 247 -28.64 5.28 -14.43
CA PRO A 247 -28.02 6.40 -15.14
C PRO A 247 -28.50 7.78 -14.67
N HIS A 248 -29.60 7.85 -13.92
CA HIS A 248 -30.20 9.12 -13.48
C HIS A 248 -29.94 9.32 -11.99
N PRO A 249 -29.14 10.35 -11.61
CA PRO A 249 -28.80 10.58 -10.22
C PRO A 249 -30.02 11.02 -9.42
N ASP A 250 -30.30 10.31 -8.32
CA ASP A 250 -31.17 10.76 -7.22
C ASP A 250 -30.30 10.81 -5.96
N SER A 251 -30.46 11.89 -5.18
CA SER A 251 -29.78 12.16 -3.91
C SER A 251 -29.59 10.93 -3.02
N ARG A 252 -30.66 10.15 -2.78
CA ARG A 252 -30.60 8.95 -1.92
C ARG A 252 -29.74 7.84 -2.51
N ARG A 253 -29.80 7.66 -3.84
CA ARG A 253 -29.00 6.66 -4.56
C ARG A 253 -27.53 7.05 -4.59
N THR A 254 -27.24 8.34 -4.73
CA THR A 254 -25.87 8.87 -4.67
C THR A 254 -25.24 8.64 -3.30
N VAL A 255 -25.98 8.88 -2.21
CA VAL A 255 -25.49 8.62 -0.84
C VAL A 255 -25.16 7.14 -0.66
N ALA A 256 -26.09 6.24 -1.00
CA ALA A 256 -25.87 4.80 -0.88
C ALA A 256 -24.68 4.30 -1.74
N LEU A 257 -24.49 4.87 -2.93
CA LEU A 257 -23.34 4.54 -3.78
C LEU A 257 -22.02 5.01 -3.16
N ASN A 258 -21.99 6.21 -2.56
CA ASN A 258 -20.81 6.74 -1.88
C ASN A 258 -20.46 5.92 -0.63
N GLU A 259 -21.46 5.49 0.15
CA GLU A 259 -21.25 4.59 1.29
C GLU A 259 -20.68 3.24 0.85
N ALA A 260 -21.24 2.65 -0.22
CA ALA A 260 -20.74 1.40 -0.76
C ALA A 260 -19.32 1.53 -1.34
N ALA A 261 -19.00 2.68 -1.96
CA ALA A 261 -17.65 2.98 -2.43
C ALA A 261 -16.67 3.15 -1.26
N ALA A 262 -17.09 3.78 -0.15
CA ALA A 262 -16.27 3.94 1.05
C ALA A 262 -15.94 2.58 1.68
N ALA A 263 -16.93 1.68 1.70
CA ALA A 263 -16.78 0.33 2.24
C ALA A 263 -15.72 -0.50 1.49
N LEU A 264 -15.46 -0.22 0.20
CA LEU A 264 -14.36 -0.88 -0.53
C LEU A 264 -13.01 -0.64 0.16
N PHE A 265 -12.77 0.58 0.63
CA PHE A 265 -11.51 1.01 1.24
C PHE A 265 -11.46 0.85 2.77
N ALA A 266 -12.51 0.35 3.41
CA ALA A 266 -12.51 0.13 4.85
C ALA A 266 -11.50 -0.97 5.24
N LEU A 267 -10.97 -0.93 6.45
CA LEU A 267 -10.30 -2.10 7.04
C LEU A 267 -11.39 -2.97 7.67
N ASP A 268 -11.29 -4.30 7.54
CA ASP A 268 -12.13 -5.21 8.35
C ASP A 268 -11.71 -5.18 9.82
#